data_AF-A0A511NAB6-F1
#
_entry.id   AF-A0A511NAB6-F1
#
_cell.length_a   1.000
_cell.length_b   1.000
_cell.length_c   1.000
_cell.angle_alpha   90.00
_cell.angle_beta   90.00
_cell.angle_gamma   90.00
#
_symmetry.space_group_name_H-M   'P 1'
#
loop_
_entity.id
_entity.type
_entity.pdbx_description
1 polymer ?
#
loop_
_entity_poly.entity_id
_entity_poly.type
_entity_poly.pdbx_seq_one_letter_code
_entity_poly.pdbx_strand_id
1 'polypeptide(L)' 'MEKNLSPLEQHLLDQIKERIKSQNLTLERVGRQVNPESKTPAQNAHQYLSGSRGVLTGYIDRLLQELGAEKITVVWKD' A
#
# COMPACT_ATOMS: atom_id res chain seq x y z
N MET A 1 -5.31 -19.69 -0.17
CA MET A 1 -4.68 -19.50 -1.48
C MET A 1 -3.92 -18.19 -1.42
N GLU A 2 -2.60 -18.23 -1.46
CA GLU A 2 -1.78 -17.03 -1.65
C GLU A 2 -2.04 -16.52 -3.06
N LYS A 3 -2.47 -15.27 -3.21
CA LYS A 3 -2.54 -14.63 -4.53
C LYS A 3 -1.10 -14.39 -4.96
N ASN A 4 -0.70 -14.99 -6.08
CA ASN A 4 0.53 -14.60 -6.75
C ASN A 4 0.35 -13.18 -7.29
N LEU A 5 1.01 -12.21 -6.65
CA LEU A 5 1.05 -10.84 -7.13
C LEU A 5 1.76 -10.80 -8.48
N SER A 6 1.25 -9.98 -9.40
CA SER A 6 2.00 -9.67 -10.60
C SER A 6 3.29 -8.91 -10.25
N PRO A 7 4.34 -8.98 -11.08
CA PRO A 7 5.58 -8.23 -10.86
C PRO A 7 5.34 -6.72 -10.68
N LEU A 8 4.34 -6.16 -11.37
CA LEU A 8 3.94 -4.75 -11.24
C LEU A 8 3.34 -4.45 -9.87
N GLU A 9 2.42 -5.29 -9.39
CA GLU A 9 1.83 -5.15 -8.05
C GLU A 9 2.88 -5.28 -6.96
N GLN A 10 3.79 -6.24 -7.08
CA GLN A 10 4.91 -6.41 -6.16
C GLN A 10 5.78 -5.15 -6.11
N HIS A 11 6.17 -4.62 -7.27
CA HIS A 11 6.98 -3.41 -7.35
C HIS A 11 6.28 -2.19 -6.75
N LEU A 12 4.98 -2.03 -6.99
CA LEU A 12 4.18 -0.96 -6.39
C LEU A 12 4.15 -1.08 -4.86
N LEU A 13 3.87 -2.28 -4.33
CA LEU A 13 3.84 -2.51 -2.88
C LEU A 13 5.19 -2.23 -2.23
N ASP A 14 6.29 -2.58 -2.91
CA ASP A 14 7.63 -2.33 -2.40
C ASP A 14 7.95 -0.83 -2.35
N GLN A 15 7.58 -0.06 -3.39
CA GLN A 15 7.70 1.41 -3.36
C GLN A 15 6.87 2.03 -2.22
N ILE A 16 5.65 1.52 -1.98
CA ILE A 16 4.80 1.99 -0.89
C ILE A 16 5.46 1.71 0.47
N LYS A 17 6.00 0.51 0.67
CA LYS A 17 6.72 0.13 1.92
C LYS A 17 7.95 1.01 2.15
N GLU A 18 8.75 1.25 1.11
CA GLU A 18 9.89 2.15 1.18
C GLU A 18 9.47 3.58 1.53
N ARG A 19 8.37 4.07 0.95
CA ARG A 19 7.84 5.40 1.26
C ARG A 19 7.41 5.52 2.72
N ILE A 20 6.66 4.55 3.24
CA ILE A 20 6.25 4.49 4.66
C ILE A 20 7.47 4.53 5.58
N LYS A 21 8.51 3.73 5.27
CA LYS A 21 9.77 3.71 6.02
C LYS A 21 10.49 5.06 5.95
N SER A 22 10.58 5.67 4.77
CA SER A 22 11.27 6.96 4.58
C SER A 22 10.62 8.11 5.34
N GLN A 23 9.30 8.05 5.55
CA GLN A 23 8.53 9.03 6.33
C GLN A 23 8.45 8.69 7.83
N ASN A 24 9.13 7.62 8.27
CA ASN A 24 9.09 7.12 9.64
C ASN A 24 7.63 6.87 10.15
N LEU A 25 6.77 6.37 9.26
CA LEU A 25 5.37 6.07 9.58
C LEU A 25 5.22 4.61 10.02
N THR A 26 4.31 4.37 10.97
CA THR A 26 3.93 3.01 11.39
C THR A 26 2.72 2.52 10.59
N LEU A 27 2.57 1.20 10.46
CA LEU A 27 1.38 0.61 9.82
C LEU A 27 0.08 0.99 10.54
N GLU A 28 0.14 1.19 11.85
CA GLU A 28 -0.99 1.69 12.65
C GLU A 28 -1.41 3.09 12.20
N ARG A 29 -0.46 4.02 12.09
CA ARG A 29 -0.72 5.39 11.67
C ARG A 29 -1.28 5.43 10.25
N VAL A 30 -0.61 4.75 9.33
CA VAL A 30 -1.01 4.65 7.92
C VAL A 30 -2.39 4.02 7.79
N GLY A 31 -2.64 2.91 8.50
CA GLY A 31 -3.92 2.23 8.48
C GLY A 31 -5.08 3.10 8.99
N ARG A 32 -4.84 3.93 10.01
CA ARG A 32 -5.83 4.89 10.53
C ARG A 32 -6.07 6.05 9.58
N GLN A 33 -5.05 6.53 8.88
CA GLN A 33 -5.24 7.58 7.87
C GLN A 33 -6.12 7.09 6.72
N VAL A 34 -5.90 5.85 6.26
CA VAL A 34 -6.67 5.27 5.15
C VAL A 34 -8.08 4.85 5.56
N ASN A 35 -8.24 4.32 6.77
CA ASN A 35 -9.54 3.94 7.34
C ASN A 35 -9.62 4.32 8.83
N PRO A 36 -10.06 5.55 9.15
CA PRO A 36 -10.11 6.07 10.51
C PRO A 36 -11.01 5.27 11.46
N GLU A 37 -12.04 4.63 10.93
CA GLU A 37 -13.03 3.86 11.69
C GLU A 37 -12.57 2.42 11.98
N SER A 38 -11.41 2.02 11.44
CA SER A 38 -10.89 0.66 11.59
C SER A 38 -10.50 0.36 13.04
N LYS A 39 -11.05 -0.73 13.59
CA LYS A 39 -10.62 -1.28 14.89
C LYS A 39 -9.27 -1.98 14.85
N THR A 40 -8.79 -2.35 13.65
CA THR A 40 -7.51 -3.07 13.43
C THR A 40 -6.69 -2.46 12.28
N PRO A 41 -6.34 -1.17 12.36
CA PRO A 41 -5.78 -0.43 11.22
C PRO A 41 -4.42 -0.97 10.77
N ALA A 42 -3.51 -1.32 11.70
CA ALA A 42 -2.24 -1.95 11.35
C ALA A 42 -2.40 -3.29 10.59
N GLN A 43 -3.34 -4.14 11.04
CA GLN A 43 -3.59 -5.44 10.41
C GLN A 43 -4.18 -5.27 9.01
N ASN A 44 -5.09 -4.32 8.84
CA ASN A 44 -5.65 -4.00 7.53
C ASN A 44 -4.55 -3.51 6.58
N ALA A 45 -3.73 -2.54 7.00
CA ALA A 45 -2.60 -2.06 6.21
C ALA A 45 -1.66 -3.22 5.82
N HIS A 46 -1.35 -4.10 6.77
CA HIS A 46 -0.53 -5.29 6.52
C HIS A 46 -1.14 -6.22 5.46
N GLN A 47 -2.44 -6.51 5.52
CA GLN A 47 -3.12 -7.40 4.56
C GLN A 47 -3.11 -6.87 3.11
N TYR A 48 -3.12 -5.54 2.93
CA TYR A 48 -2.97 -4.95 1.59
C TYR A 48 -1.51 -4.94 1.13
N LEU A 49 -0.57 -4.62 2.04
CA LEU A 49 0.86 -4.58 1.73
C LEU A 49 1.51 -5.96 1.56
N SER A 50 0.87 -7.01 2.07
CA SER A 50 1.25 -8.41 1.84
C SER A 50 0.68 -8.99 0.55
N GLY A 51 -0.17 -8.25 -0.17
CA GLY A 51 -0.87 -8.76 -1.35
C GLY A 51 -1.96 -9.80 -1.06
N SER A 52 -2.28 -10.01 0.22
CA SER A 52 -3.38 -10.92 0.62
C SER A 52 -4.74 -10.39 0.16
N ARG A 53 -4.84 -9.08 -0.07
CA ARG A 53 -5.96 -8.42 -0.77
C ARG A 53 -5.45 -7.87 -2.11
N GLY A 54 -6.36 -7.76 -3.10
CA GLY A 54 -6.00 -7.19 -4.40
C GLY A 54 -5.42 -5.78 -4.27
N VAL A 55 -4.34 -5.50 -4.98
CA VAL A 55 -3.59 -4.24 -4.88
C VAL A 55 -4.33 -3.10 -5.57
N LEU A 56 -5.14 -3.38 -6.60
CA LEU A 56 -5.99 -2.38 -7.28
C LEU A 56 -7.32 -2.16 -6.56
N THR A 57 -7.28 -1.89 -5.26
CA THR A 57 -8.47 -1.56 -4.47
C THR A 57 -8.41 -0.11 -4.00
N GLY A 58 -9.57 0.50 -3.73
CA GLY A 58 -9.64 1.89 -3.26
C GLY A 58 -8.85 2.16 -1.96
N TYR A 59 -8.43 1.12 -1.25
CA TYR A 59 -7.52 1.24 -0.11
C TYR A 59 -6.12 1.67 -0.55
N ILE A 60 -5.56 1.09 -1.61
CA ILE A 60 -4.22 1.45 -2.11
C ILE A 60 -4.23 2.85 -2.72
N ASP A 61 -5.31 3.25 -3.38
CA ASP A 61 -5.46 4.63 -3.87
C ASP A 61 -5.42 5.66 -2.73
N ARG A 62 -6.26 5.46 -1.69
CA ARG A 62 -6.22 6.31 -0.48
C ARG A 62 -4.87 6.27 0.22
N LEU A 63 -4.22 5.11 0.27
CA LEU A 63 -2.88 4.96 0.84
C LEU A 63 -1.85 5.81 0.07
N LEU A 64 -1.89 5.77 -1.26
CA LEU A 64 -1.02 6.58 -2.10
C LEU A 64 -1.25 8.08 -1.88
N GLN A 65 -2.51 8.51 -1.79
CA GLN A 65 -2.86 9.91 -1.48
C GLN A 65 -2.32 10.36 -0.11
N GLU A 66 -2.49 9.55 0.94
CA GLU A 66 -1.98 9.85 2.29
C GLU A 66 -0.45 9.90 2.35
N LEU A 67 0.24 9.14 1.49
CA LEU A 67 1.70 9.18 1.38
C LEU A 67 2.22 10.34 0.50
N GLY A 68 1.30 11.14 -0.05
CA GLY A 68 1.58 12.29 -0.91
C GLY A 68 1.95 11.90 -2.35
N ALA A 69 1.44 10.77 -2.86
CA ALA A 69 1.64 10.38 -4.25
C ALA A 69 0.72 11.21 -5.16
N GLU A 70 1.30 11.98 -6.06
CA GLU A 70 0.56 12.79 -7.05
C GLU A 70 0.45 12.10 -8.41
N LYS A 71 1.41 11.24 -8.77
CA LYS A 71 1.46 10.52 -10.04
C LYS A 71 2.11 9.15 -9.89
N ILE A 72 1.65 8.17 -10.66
CA ILE A 72 2.28 6.86 -10.80
C ILE A 72 3.11 6.88 -12.08
N THR A 73 4.44 6.77 -11.97
CA THR A 73 5.33 6.65 -13.14
C THR A 73 5.51 5.18 -13.49
N VAL A 74 5.04 4.77 -14.66
CA VAL A 74 5.24 3.40 -15.19
C VAL A 74 6.52 3.37 -16.02
N VAL A 75 7.44 2.47 -15.68
CA VAL A 75 8.67 2.22 -16.43
C VAL A 75 8.52 0.89 -17.16
N TRP A 76 8.59 0.93 -18.49
CA TRP A 76 8.64 -0.27 -19.33
C TRP A 76 10.08 -0.79 -19.40
N LYS A 77 10.25 -2.10 -19.28
CA LYS A 77 11.52 -2.78 -19.59
C LYS A 77 11.24 -3.61 -20.83
N ASP A 78 11.91 -3.25 -21.93
CA ASP A 78 11.90 -4.02 -23.17
C ASP A 78 12.63 -5.36 -23.00
#